data_AF-A0A5A5TD88-F1
#
_entry.id   AF-A0A5A5TD88-F1
#
_cell.length_a   1.000
_cell.length_b   1.000
_cell.length_c   1.000
_cell.angle_alpha   90.00
_cell.angle_beta   90.00
_cell.angle_gamma   90.00
#
_symmetry.space_group_name_H-M   'P 1'
#
loop_
_entity.id
_entity.type
_entity.pdbx_description
1 polymer ?
#
loop_
_entity_poly.entity_id
_entity_poly.type
_entity_poly.pdbx_seq_one_letter_code
_entity_poly.pdbx_strand_id
1 'polypeptide(L)'
;MAEGLRPHKVSEIYIMGAPVHNYGSDISTTLDTKVLALHAHVGQVGEFFSDIEHMLRGWSAELGKRYGVAYAEEFHRTTNL
;
A
#
# COMPACT_ATOMS: atom_id res chain seq x y z
N MET A 1 -13.78 -21.03 24.08
CA MET A 1 -13.84 -22.33 23.37
C MET A 1 -13.14 -22.13 22.04
N ALA A 2 -12.21 -23.01 21.66
CA ALA A 2 -11.53 -22.89 20.37
C ALA A 2 -12.56 -23.09 19.25
N GLU A 3 -12.65 -22.13 18.31
CA GLU A 3 -13.67 -22.05 17.25
C GLU A 3 -13.59 -23.18 16.19
N GLY A 4 -12.97 -24.32 16.50
CA GLY A 4 -12.76 -25.41 15.53
C GLY A 4 -11.80 -25.06 14.40
N LEU A 5 -11.06 -23.96 14.51
CA LEU A 5 -10.12 -23.51 13.48
C LEU A 5 -8.89 -24.41 13.43
N ARG A 6 -8.55 -24.85 12.21
CA ARG A 6 -7.32 -25.61 11.94
C ARG A 6 -6.13 -24.67 11.79
N PRO A 7 -4.90 -25.09 12.16
CA PRO A 7 -3.70 -24.32 11.88
C PRO A 7 -3.57 -23.97 10.40
N HIS A 8 -3.19 -22.74 10.11
CA HIS A 8 -2.97 -22.24 8.76
C HIS A 8 -1.54 -21.72 8.62
N LYS A 9 -0.80 -22.23 7.63
CA LYS A 9 0.54 -21.74 7.26
C LYS A 9 0.38 -20.80 6.06
N VAL A 10 0.61 -19.50 6.26
CA VAL A 10 0.67 -18.53 5.16
C VAL A 10 1.93 -18.76 4.32
N SER A 11 1.81 -18.59 3.00
CA SER A 11 2.93 -18.78 2.06
C SER A 11 3.87 -17.58 2.02
N GLU A 12 3.32 -16.36 2.13
CA GLU A 12 4.04 -15.11 1.91
C GLU A 12 3.59 -14.03 2.88
N ILE A 13 4.50 -13.10 3.18
CA ILE A 13 4.24 -11.94 4.02
C ILE A 13 4.77 -10.70 3.30
N TYR A 14 3.94 -9.66 3.24
CA TYR A 14 4.25 -8.35 2.68
C TYR A 14 4.18 -7.33 3.83
N ILE A 15 5.28 -6.64 4.07
CA ILE A 15 5.43 -5.72 5.20
C ILE A 15 5.53 -4.29 4.65
N MET A 16 4.60 -3.43 5.06
CA MET A 16 4.67 -2.00 4.82
C MET A 16 5.55 -1.32 5.88
N GLY A 17 6.31 -0.28 5.49
CA GLY A 17 7.12 0.50 6.44
C GLY A 17 8.33 -0.25 6.99
N ALA A 18 8.82 -1.27 6.28
CA ALA A 18 10.03 -1.99 6.64
C ALA A 18 11.28 -1.10 6.46
N PRO A 19 12.38 -1.33 7.20
CA PRO A 19 13.62 -0.58 6.99
C PRO A 19 14.25 -0.82 5.62
N VAL A 20 13.93 -1.95 4.98
CA VAL A 20 14.40 -2.31 3.63
C VAL A 20 13.20 -2.84 2.84
N HIS A 21 12.89 -2.19 1.71
CA HIS A 21 11.88 -2.65 0.76
C HIS A 21 12.56 -3.44 -0.37
N ASN A 22 11.88 -4.47 -0.88
CA ASN A 22 12.41 -5.34 -1.95
C ASN A 22 11.35 -5.68 -3.01
N TYR A 23 10.16 -5.10 -2.93
CA TYR A 23 9.05 -5.38 -3.82
C TYR A 23 8.21 -4.12 -4.08
N GLY A 24 7.97 -3.82 -5.35
CA GLY A 24 7.07 -2.77 -5.81
C GLY A 24 5.82 -3.36 -6.46
N SER A 25 4.64 -2.91 -6.03
CA SER A 25 3.36 -3.24 -6.65
C SER A 25 2.91 -2.11 -7.56
N ASP A 26 2.58 -2.41 -8.82
CA ASP A 26 2.01 -1.42 -9.75
C ASP A 26 0.56 -1.10 -9.35
N ILE A 27 0.33 0.15 -8.98
CA ILE A 27 -1.00 0.67 -8.60
C ILE A 27 -1.54 1.68 -9.62
N SER A 28 -0.98 1.70 -10.83
CA SER A 28 -1.32 2.73 -11.83
C SER A 28 -2.80 2.74 -12.21
N THR A 29 -3.46 1.59 -12.16
CA THR A 29 -4.90 1.44 -12.45
C THR A 29 -5.80 1.59 -11.22
N THR A 30 -5.23 1.63 -10.01
CA THR A 30 -5.96 1.61 -8.73
C THR A 30 -5.70 2.84 -7.87
N LEU A 31 -4.82 3.76 -8.30
CA LEU A 31 -4.47 4.96 -7.56
C LEU A 31 -5.69 5.81 -7.19
N ASP A 32 -6.62 6.00 -8.13
CA ASP A 32 -7.83 6.81 -7.86
C ASP A 32 -8.72 6.16 -6.80
N THR A 33 -8.84 4.82 -6.83
CA THR A 33 -9.55 4.07 -5.78
C THR A 33 -8.88 4.25 -4.41
N LYS A 34 -7.55 4.23 -4.36
CA LYS A 34 -6.77 4.48 -3.13
C LYS A 34 -6.99 5.90 -2.59
N VAL A 35 -7.01 6.91 -3.47
CA VAL A 35 -7.28 8.31 -3.10
C VAL A 35 -8.69 8.46 -2.52
N LEU A 36 -9.70 7.87 -3.18
CA LEU A 36 -11.09 7.88 -2.69
C LEU A 36 -11.25 7.13 -1.37
N ALA A 37 -10.56 5.99 -1.20
CA ALA A 37 -10.57 5.25 0.05
C ALA A 37 -9.99 6.09 1.20
N LEU A 38 -8.88 6.81 0.97
CA LEU A 38 -8.32 7.72 1.96
C LEU A 38 -9.25 8.89 2.28
N HIS A 39 -9.93 9.46 1.28
CA HIS A 39 -10.89 10.56 1.47
C HIS A 39 -12.04 10.20 2.41
N ALA A 40 -12.47 8.93 2.41
CA ALA A 40 -13.54 8.46 3.28
C ALA A 40 -13.23 8.63 4.77
N HIS A 41 -11.95 8.81 5.14
CA HIS A 41 -11.51 9.14 6.50
C HIS A 41 -11.68 10.63 6.82
N VAL A 42 -12.90 11.15 6.66
CA VAL A 42 -13.20 12.60 6.70
C VAL A 42 -12.67 13.28 7.96
N GLY A 43 -12.84 12.68 9.14
CA GLY A 43 -12.36 13.25 10.40
C GLY A 43 -10.84 13.27 10.56
N GLN A 44 -10.09 12.58 9.68
CA GLN A 44 -8.63 12.54 9.69
C GLN A 44 -8.02 13.42 8.61
N VAL A 45 -8.64 13.48 7.42
CA VAL A 45 -8.03 14.11 6.23
C VAL A 45 -8.88 15.19 5.57
N GLY A 46 -10.15 15.36 5.95
CA GLY A 46 -11.12 16.14 5.18
C GLY A 46 -10.75 17.60 4.94
N GLU A 47 -10.26 18.30 5.96
CA GLU A 47 -9.89 19.73 5.85
C GLU A 47 -8.65 19.96 4.97
N PHE A 48 -7.77 18.96 4.84
CA PHE A 48 -6.49 19.06 4.13
C PHE A 48 -6.41 18.07 2.96
N PHE A 49 -7.55 17.59 2.46
CA PHE A 49 -7.58 16.45 1.56
C PHE A 49 -6.84 16.71 0.25
N SER A 50 -6.92 17.94 -0.30
CA SER A 50 -6.21 18.31 -1.52
C SER A 50 -4.69 18.19 -1.39
N ASP A 51 -4.13 18.62 -0.26
CA ASP A 51 -2.69 18.57 -0.01
C ASP A 51 -2.24 17.11 0.20
N ILE A 52 -3.06 16.34 0.91
CA ILE A 52 -2.84 14.91 1.15
C ILE A 52 -2.90 14.12 -0.17
N GLU A 53 -3.88 14.40 -1.04
CA GLU A 53 -3.98 13.77 -2.36
C GLU A 53 -2.74 14.09 -3.21
N HIS A 54 -2.32 15.36 -3.24
CA HIS A 54 -1.13 15.77 -3.98
C HIS A 54 0.12 15.02 -3.49
N MET A 55 0.34 14.98 -2.17
CA MET A 55 1.44 14.22 -1.57
C MET A 55 1.36 12.73 -1.91
N LEU A 56 0.18 12.13 -1.80
CA LEU A 56 -0.04 10.70 -2.06
C LEU A 56 0.28 10.32 -3.50
N ARG A 57 -0.19 11.11 -4.47
CA ARG A 57 0.11 10.91 -5.90
C ARG A 57 1.59 11.13 -6.19
N GLY A 58 2.21 12.16 -5.59
CA GLY A 58 3.63 12.46 -5.73
C GLY A 58 4.52 11.32 -5.24
N TRP A 59 4.28 10.81 -4.02
CA TRP A 59 5.02 9.67 -3.48
C TRP A 59 4.83 8.41 -4.32
N SER A 60 3.58 8.09 -4.70
CA SER A 60 3.30 6.91 -5.52
C SER A 60 4.01 6.99 -6.88
N ALA A 61 4.11 8.19 -7.48
CA ALA A 61 4.83 8.39 -8.73
C ALA A 61 6.34 8.24 -8.58
N GLU A 62 6.92 8.78 -7.50
CA GLU A 62 8.34 8.64 -7.21
C GLU A 62 8.74 7.17 -7.01
N LEU A 63 7.89 6.40 -6.34
CA LEU A 63 8.06 4.95 -6.26
C LEU A 63 7.89 4.29 -7.62
N GLY A 64 6.90 4.69 -8.41
CA GLY A 64 6.66 4.18 -9.77
C GLY A 64 7.92 4.24 -10.65
N LYS A 65 8.64 5.36 -10.61
CA LYS A 65 9.92 5.52 -11.35
C LYS A 65 10.94 4.43 -11.02
N ARG A 66 11.02 3.98 -9.75
CA ARG A 66 11.98 2.95 -9.31
C ARG A 66 11.67 1.57 -9.89
N TYR A 67 10.40 1.30 -10.19
CA TYR A 67 9.91 0.02 -10.71
C TYR A 67 9.51 0.08 -12.19
N GLY A 68 9.70 1.22 -12.86
CA GLY A 68 9.36 1.39 -14.28
C GLY A 68 7.86 1.43 -14.57
N VAL A 69 7.04 1.88 -13.62
CA VAL A 69 5.58 2.03 -13.75
C VAL A 69 5.15 3.46 -13.40
N ALA A 70 3.91 3.85 -13.72
CA ALA A 70 3.46 5.22 -13.45
C ALA A 70 3.32 5.49 -11.94
N TYR A 71 2.79 4.53 -11.19
CA TYR A 71 2.61 4.63 -9.74
C TYR A 71 2.87 3.28 -9.07
N ALA A 72 3.56 3.29 -7.94
CA ALA A 72 3.83 2.08 -7.17
C ALA A 72 3.60 2.25 -5.67
N GLU A 73 3.38 1.12 -4.99
CA GLU A 73 3.53 0.95 -3.55
C GLU A 73 4.67 -0.02 -3.25
N GLU A 74 5.39 0.21 -2.15
CA GLU A 74 6.56 -0.58 -1.77
C GLU A 74 6.32 -1.43 -0.53
N PHE A 75 6.88 -2.64 -0.55
CA PHE A 75 6.82 -3.61 0.54
C PHE A 75 8.16 -4.30 0.73
N HIS A 76 8.36 -4.86 1.92
CA HIS A 76 9.26 -5.99 2.09
C HIS A 76 8.47 -7.29 1.96
N ARG A 77 8.76 -8.07 0.92
CA ARG A 77 8.22 -9.40 0.68
C ARG A 77 9.17 -10.46 1.21
N THR A 78 8.64 -11.37 2.02
CA THR A 78 9.34 -12.60 2.46
C THR A 78 8.44 -13.82 2.29
N THR A 79 9.05 -14.99 2.11
CA THR A 79 8.35 -16.25 1.85
C THR A 79 8.60 -17.23 2.99
N ASN A 80 7.61 -18.06 3.27
CA ASN A 80 7.65 -19.06 4.33
C ASN A 80 7.91 -20.45 3.73
N LEU A 81 9.13 -20.62 3.19
CA LEU A 81 9.63 -21.90 2.67
C LEU A 81 9.71 -22.93 3.82
#